data_AF-A0A2G2Q511-F1
#
_entry.id   AF-A0A2G2Q511-F1
#
_cell.length_a   1.000
_cell.length_b   1.000
_cell.length_c   1.000
_cell.angle_alpha   90.00
_cell.angle_beta   90.00
_cell.angle_gamma   90.00
#
_symmetry.space_group_name_H-M   'P 1'
#
loop_
_entity.id
_entity.type
_entity.pdbx_description
1 polymer ?
#
loop_
_entity_poly.entity_id
_entity_poly.type
_entity_poly.pdbx_seq_one_letter_code
_entity_poly.pdbx_strand_id
1 'polypeptide(L)' 'MFLKICKTSIEKDIVIYSLKVALVVGVILNLINQGDVLFSMQLEKINWFKLLLTFAVPYLVTTYASVKERLI' A
#
# COMPACT_ATOMS: atom_id res chain seq x y z
N MET A 1 16.61 5.32 18.65
CA MET A 1 16.51 4.70 17.31
C MET A 1 15.06 4.46 16.89
N PHE A 2 14.27 3.69 17.65
CA PHE A 2 12.86 3.39 17.35
C PHE A 2 11.96 4.64 17.17
N LEU A 3 12.02 5.61 18.10
CA LEU A 3 11.24 6.84 18.01
C LEU A 3 11.55 7.67 16.75
N LYS A 4 12.79 7.61 16.26
CA LYS A 4 13.20 8.31 15.04
C LYS A 4 12.56 7.68 13.80
N ILE A 5 12.52 6.35 13.74
CA ILE A 5 11.81 5.60 12.69
C ILE A 5 10.32 5.95 12.68
N CYS A 6 9.65 5.89 13.83
CA CYS A 6 8.23 6.23 13.93
C CYS A 6 7.95 7.67 13.50
N LYS A 7 8.75 8.63 13.99
CA LYS A 7 8.61 10.04 13.63
C LYS A 7 8.80 10.27 12.13
N THR A 8 9.78 9.61 11.52
CA THR A 8 10.04 9.74 10.08
C THR A 8 8.98 9.04 9.23
N SER A 9 8.45 7.90 9.67
CA SER A 9 7.39 7.19 8.93
C SER A 9 6.07 7.95 8.79
N ILE A 10 5.82 8.94 9.65
CA ILE A 10 4.61 9.78 9.62
C ILE A 10 4.86 11.15 8.97
N GLU A 11 6.07 11.39 8.44
CA GLU A 11 6.36 12.64 7.74
C GLU A 11 5.52 12.73 6.46
N LYS A 12 5.00 13.93 6.21
CA LYS A 12 3.96 14.18 5.21
C LYS A 12 4.42 13.78 3.79
N ASP A 13 5.67 14.04 3.47
CA ASP A 13 6.31 13.65 2.21
C ASP A 13 6.34 12.13 2.03
N ILE A 14 6.75 11.38 3.05
CA ILE A 14 6.78 9.91 3.04
C ILE A 14 5.36 9.35 2.93
N VAL A 15 4.42 9.84 3.75
CA VAL A 15 3.03 9.36 3.74
C VAL A 15 2.37 9.61 2.38
N ILE A 16 2.50 10.82 1.82
CA ILE A 16 1.90 11.14 0.51
C ILE A 16 2.52 10.31 -0.60
N TYR A 17 3.85 10.15 -0.60
CA TYR A 17 4.55 9.33 -1.58
C TYR A 17 4.11 7.86 -1.50
N SER A 18 4.16 7.26 -0.31
CA SER A 18 3.73 5.88 -0.07
C SER A 18 2.27 5.66 -0.43
N LEU A 19 1.37 6.61 -0.16
CA LEU A 19 -0.04 6.53 -0.57
C LEU A 19 -0.20 6.55 -2.09
N LYS A 20 0.52 7.43 -2.80
CA LYS A 20 0.48 7.48 -4.27
C LYS A 20 0.93 6.16 -4.89
N VAL A 21 2.06 5.63 -4.42
CA VAL A 21 2.59 4.33 -4.87
C VAL A 21 1.58 3.23 -4.55
N ALA A 22 1.04 3.21 -3.34
CA ALA A 22 0.06 2.21 -2.92
C ALA A 22 -1.23 2.22 -3.73
N LEU A 23 -1.72 3.41 -4.12
CA LEU A 23 -2.90 3.51 -4.98
C LEU A 23 -2.62 2.96 -6.38
N VAL A 24 -1.51 3.35 -7.01
CA VAL A 24 -1.18 2.90 -8.38
C VAL A 24 -0.90 1.41 -8.40
N VAL A 25 0.03 0.95 -7.55
CA VAL A 25 0.43 -0.46 -7.50
C VAL A 25 -0.72 -1.31 -6.98
N GLY A 26 -1.46 -0.85 -5.98
CA GLY A 26 -2.59 -1.57 -5.40
C GLY A 26 -3.74 -1.76 -6.38
N VAL A 27 -4.06 -0.77 -7.23
CA VAL A 27 -5.04 -0.94 -8.31
C VAL A 27 -4.57 -2.02 -9.29
N ILE A 28 -3.33 -1.96 -9.76
CA ILE A 28 -2.77 -2.95 -10.69
C ILE A 28 -2.81 -4.35 -10.06
N LEU A 29 -2.36 -4.49 -8.81
CA LEU A 29 -2.36 -5.77 -8.11
C LEU A 29 -3.77 -6.30 -7.86
N ASN A 30 -4.74 -5.44 -7.55
CA ASN A 30 -6.12 -5.88 -7.32
C ASN A 30 -6.77 -6.37 -8.62
N LEU A 31 -6.48 -5.70 -9.75
CA LEU A 31 -6.91 -6.16 -11.09
C LEU A 31 -6.29 -7.52 -11.45
N ILE A 32 -5.01 -7.73 -11.19
CA ILE A 32 -4.35 -9.02 -11.43
C ILE A 32 -4.91 -10.11 -10.48
N ASN A 33 -5.20 -9.75 -9.23
CA ASN A 33 -5.54 -10.73 -8.19
C ASN A 33 -6.99 -11.17 -8.16
N GLN A 34 -7.92 -10.29 -8.50
CA GLN A 34 -9.37 -10.56 -8.46
C GLN A 34 -10.13 -9.63 -9.41
N GLY A 35 -9.49 -9.19 -10.50
CA GLY A 35 -10.11 -8.34 -11.52
C GLY A 35 -11.35 -8.98 -12.13
N ASP A 36 -11.35 -10.30 -12.35
CA ASP A 36 -12.52 -11.02 -12.89
C ASP A 36 -13.76 -10.84 -12.03
N VAL A 37 -13.60 -10.88 -10.70
CA VAL A 37 -14.68 -10.67 -9.73
C VAL A 37 -15.11 -9.21 -9.70
N LEU A 38 -14.15 -8.29 -9.80
CA LEU A 38 -14.39 -6.84 -9.80
C LEU A 38 -15.18 -6.41 -11.05
N PHE A 39 -14.80 -6.91 -12.24
CA PHE A 39 -15.46 -6.59 -13.50
C PHE A 39 -16.79 -7.30 -13.70
N SER A 40 -16.97 -8.50 -13.15
CA SER A 40 -18.25 -9.22 -13.19
C SER A 40 -19.28 -8.70 -12.17
N MET A 41 -18.97 -7.65 -11.42
CA MET A 41 -19.80 -7.06 -10.35
C MET A 41 -20.26 -8.10 -9.29
N GLN A 42 -19.49 -9.16 -9.06
CA GLN A 42 -19.79 -10.19 -8.07
C GLN A 42 -19.27 -9.79 -6.69
N LEU A 43 -19.86 -8.75 -6.10
CA LEU A 43 -19.41 -8.17 -4.83
C LEU A 43 -19.32 -9.20 -3.69
N GLU A 44 -20.21 -10.18 -3.68
CA GLU A 44 -20.23 -11.26 -2.67
C GLU A 44 -18.98 -12.17 -2.73
N LYS A 45 -18.30 -12.22 -3.87
CA LYS A 45 -17.09 -13.03 -4.06
C LYS A 45 -15.79 -12.24 -3.87
N ILE A 46 -15.89 -10.93 -3.59
CA ILE A 46 -14.70 -10.10 -3.33
C ILE A 46 -14.06 -10.58 -2.04
N ASN A 47 -12.78 -10.93 -2.12
CA ASN A 47 -11.99 -11.16 -0.91
C ASN A 47 -11.50 -9.81 -0.38
N TRP A 48 -12.25 -9.25 0.57
CA TRP A 48 -11.96 -7.96 1.19
C TRP A 48 -10.61 -7.91 1.90
N PHE A 49 -10.18 -9.03 2.50
CA PHE A 49 -8.88 -9.11 3.14
C PHE A 49 -7.75 -9.05 2.10
N LYS A 50 -7.88 -9.78 0.99
CA LYS A 50 -6.96 -9.72 -0.15
C LYS A 50 -6.92 -8.32 -0.75
N LEU A 51 -8.08 -7.68 -0.90
CA LEU A 51 -8.21 -6.30 -1.41
C LEU A 51 -7.46 -5.31 -0.52
N LEU A 52 -7.66 -5.38 0.81
CA LEU A 52 -6.97 -4.52 1.75
C LEU A 52 -5.45 -4.70 1.67
N LEU A 53 -4.98 -5.95 1.64
CA LEU A 53 -3.55 -6.27 1.55
C LEU A 53 -2.91 -5.78 0.25
N THR A 54 -3.64 -5.79 -0.88
CA THR A 54 -3.12 -5.27 -2.15
C THR A 54 -2.76 -3.78 -2.10
N PHE A 55 -3.38 -2.99 -1.21
CA PHE A 55 -3.00 -1.59 -0.98
C PHE A 55 -2.05 -1.44 0.22
N ALA A 56 -2.26 -2.20 1.30
CA ALA A 56 -1.46 -2.10 2.51
C ALA A 56 -0.01 -2.50 2.29
N VAL A 57 0.24 -3.59 1.55
CA VAL A 57 1.61 -4.09 1.34
C VAL A 57 2.47 -3.09 0.57
N PRO A 58 2.07 -2.55 -0.59
CA PRO A 58 2.83 -1.51 -1.28
C PRO A 58 3.05 -0.25 -0.44
N TYR A 59 2.06 0.17 0.36
CA TYR A 59 2.22 1.31 1.27
C TYR A 59 3.33 1.06 2.31
N LEU A 60 3.30 -0.10 2.98
CA LEU A 60 4.23 -0.47 4.03
C LEU A 60 5.66 -0.62 3.50
N VAL A 61 5.82 -1.31 2.37
CA VAL A 61 7.15 -1.51 1.75
C VAL A 61 7.74 -0.18 1.28
N THR A 62 6.92 0.70 0.68
CA THR A 62 7.38 2.03 0.24
C THR A 62 7.75 2.92 1.43
N THR A 63 6.97 2.87 2.51
CA THR A 63 7.26 3.62 3.74
C THR A 63 8.56 3.12 4.39
N TYR A 64 8.75 1.79 4.48
CA TYR A 64 9.98 1.21 4.99
C TYR A 64 11.20 1.63 4.17
N ALA A 65 11.11 1.57 2.83
CA ALA A 65 12.19 2.00 1.94
C ALA A 65 12.53 3.48 2.13
N SER A 66 11.52 4.35 2.18
CA SER A 66 11.70 5.81 2.35
C SER A 66 12.32 6.16 3.70
N VAL A 67 11.86 5.52 4.78
CA VAL A 67 12.42 5.72 6.13
C VAL A 67 13.86 5.21 6.19
N LYS A 68 14.15 4.07 5.55
CA LYS A 68 15.51 3.52 5.48
C LYS A 68 16.46 4.47 4.75
N GLU A 69 16.06 4.98 3.59
CA GLU A 69 16.84 5.95 2.80
C GLU A 69 17.13 7.22 3.58
N ARG A 70 16.19 7.68 4.41
CA ARG A 70 16.35 8.92 5.18
C ARG A 70 17.20 8.78 6.45
N LEU A 71 17.40 7.56 6.95
CA LEU A 71 18.11 7.28 8.20
C LEU A 71 19.53 6.76 8.01
N ILE A 72 19.87 6.29 6.81
CA ILE A 72 21.22 5.90 6.38
C ILE A 72 21.90 7.12 5.78
#